data_AF-A0A540LXS0-F1
#
_entry.id   AF-A0A540LXS0-F1
#
_cell.length_a   1.000
_cell.length_b   1.000
_cell.length_c   1.000
_cell.angle_alpha   90.00
_cell.angle_beta   90.00
_cell.angle_gamma   90.00
#
_symmetry.space_group_name_H-M   'P 1'
#
loop_
_entity.id
_entity.type
_entity.pdbx_description
1 polymer ?
#
loop_
_entity_poly.entity_id
_entity_poly.type
_entity_poly.pdbx_seq_one_letter_code
_entity_poly.pdbx_strand_id
1 'polypeptide(L)'
;MWICEFLGVYSSSQLVCGSLLPVELISDDNQAKTEIKIWGFNLSASNLLRAGIEFEKGEDNLLNITLSNGKLRIPPVYIHLTSDSLFRNLMAYEQCSLRSTHHITSYLILMKSLITSTRDIRLLRRRGIINLLNRNRVGDQEYFVEFKNKLNTVVVKDFCFGKLCDEVNAYTLFVLTVIRTYYSIHPR
;
A
#
# COMPACT_ATOMS: atom_id res chain seq x y z
N MET A 1 -11.28 -10.11 23.71
CA MET A 1 -12.62 -10.06 23.09
C MET A 1 -13.43 -9.10 23.96
N TRP A 2 -14.10 -8.17 23.30
CA TRP A 2 -14.73 -6.98 23.86
C TRP A 2 -15.56 -7.23 25.11
N ILE A 3 -15.62 -6.25 26.02
CA ILE A 3 -16.87 -5.60 26.45
C ILE A 3 -16.49 -4.32 27.22
N CYS A 4 -16.92 -3.19 26.68
CA CYS A 4 -17.02 -1.92 27.36
C CYS A 4 -18.27 -1.96 28.25
N GLU A 5 -18.15 -1.61 29.52
CA GLU A 5 -19.27 -1.16 30.34
C GLU A 5 -19.37 0.35 30.23
N PHE A 6 -20.38 0.84 29.51
CA PHE A 6 -20.96 2.16 29.75
C PHE A 6 -22.47 1.94 29.88
N LEU A 7 -22.90 1.63 31.10
CA LEU A 7 -24.30 1.73 31.50
C LEU A 7 -24.60 3.20 31.77
N GLY A 8 -25.43 3.78 30.91
CA GLY A 8 -26.13 5.04 31.11
C GLY A 8 -27.51 4.93 30.46
N VAL A 9 -28.42 4.21 31.13
CA VAL A 9 -29.79 3.96 30.69
C VAL A 9 -30.69 5.13 31.08
N TYR A 10 -31.48 5.65 30.14
CA TYR A 10 -32.87 6.11 30.28
C TYR A 10 -33.40 6.32 28.84
N SER A 11 -34.60 5.93 28.39
CA SER A 11 -35.65 5.00 28.82
C SER A 11 -36.58 4.89 27.60
N SER A 12 -37.05 3.67 27.33
CA SER A 12 -38.30 3.25 26.66
C SER A 12 -38.87 4.15 25.55
N SER A 13 -38.99 3.70 24.29
CA SER A 13 -40.03 2.75 23.87
C SER A 13 -39.88 2.38 22.39
N GLN A 14 -40.31 1.17 22.04
CA GLN A 14 -40.60 0.61 20.69
C GLN A 14 -39.49 -0.18 19.99
N LEU A 15 -39.57 -1.50 20.21
CA LEU A 15 -39.17 -2.56 19.29
C LEU A 15 -39.92 -2.43 17.96
N VAL A 16 -39.21 -2.49 16.83
CA VAL A 16 -39.67 -3.19 15.63
C VAL A 16 -38.48 -3.93 15.01
N CYS A 17 -38.59 -5.25 14.98
CA CYS A 17 -37.83 -6.16 14.14
C CYS A 17 -38.53 -6.25 12.77
N GLY A 18 -37.82 -6.14 11.66
CA GLY A 18 -38.37 -6.53 10.36
C GLY A 18 -37.74 -5.92 9.12
N SER A 19 -37.28 -6.83 8.25
CA SER A 19 -37.34 -6.79 6.77
C SER A 19 -36.48 -5.83 5.94
N LEU A 20 -35.55 -6.45 5.20
CA LEU A 20 -35.19 -6.24 3.79
C LEU A 20 -35.65 -4.96 3.05
N LEU A 21 -34.62 -4.20 2.62
CA LEU A 21 -34.46 -3.44 1.35
C LEU A 21 -35.40 -2.24 1.11
N PRO A 22 -34.92 -1.10 0.52
CA PRO A 22 -34.27 -1.08 -0.78
C PRO A 22 -33.00 -0.24 -0.92
N VAL A 23 -32.19 -0.67 -1.90
CA VAL A 23 -31.28 0.19 -2.65
C VAL A 23 -32.13 1.28 -3.32
N GLU A 24 -32.10 2.50 -2.80
CA GLU A 24 -32.68 3.65 -3.51
C GLU A 24 -31.57 4.47 -4.16
N LEU A 25 -31.60 4.40 -5.50
CA LEU A 25 -30.99 5.32 -6.43
C LEU A 25 -31.47 6.75 -6.12
N ILE A 26 -30.55 7.62 -5.70
CA ILE A 26 -30.71 9.05 -5.93
C ILE A 26 -29.59 9.46 -6.88
N SER A 27 -29.97 9.51 -8.16
CA SER A 27 -29.29 10.22 -9.21
C SER A 27 -29.39 11.72 -8.94
N ASP A 28 -28.29 12.35 -8.56
CA ASP A 28 -28.11 13.78 -8.76
C ASP A 28 -26.87 14.00 -9.62
N ASP A 29 -27.13 14.60 -10.77
CA ASP A 29 -26.21 14.82 -11.88
C ASP A 29 -25.25 15.96 -11.53
N ASN A 30 -24.11 15.59 -10.97
CA ASN A 30 -22.89 16.39 -10.99
C ASN A 30 -21.73 15.43 -11.14
N GLN A 31 -21.33 15.18 -12.38
CA GLN A 31 -20.12 14.43 -12.74
C GLN A 31 -18.85 15.17 -12.27
N ALA A 32 -18.64 15.25 -10.96
CA ALA A 32 -17.29 15.13 -10.42
C ALA A 32 -16.94 13.65 -10.58
N LYS A 33 -16.27 13.32 -11.68
CA LYS A 33 -15.57 12.06 -11.83
C LYS A 33 -14.51 12.04 -10.73
N THR A 34 -14.88 11.58 -9.54
CA THR A 34 -13.95 11.42 -8.43
C THR A 34 -12.96 10.37 -8.89
N GLU A 35 -11.80 10.82 -9.38
CA GLU A 35 -10.67 9.96 -9.66
C GLU A 35 -10.51 9.08 -8.42
N ILE A 36 -10.63 7.76 -8.60
CA ILE A 36 -10.27 6.84 -7.53
C ILE A 36 -8.80 7.11 -7.29
N LYS A 37 -8.50 7.84 -6.21
CA LYS A 37 -7.14 8.19 -5.86
C LYS A 37 -6.42 6.90 -5.49
N ILE A 38 -5.67 6.36 -6.44
CA ILE A 38 -4.81 5.20 -6.21
C ILE A 38 -3.59 5.72 -5.47
N TRP A 39 -3.48 5.36 -4.19
CA TRP A 39 -2.32 5.70 -3.38
C TRP A 39 -1.17 4.72 -3.65
N GLY A 40 0.06 5.21 -3.58
CA GLY A 40 1.27 4.42 -3.81
C GLY A 40 1.91 4.67 -5.17
N PHE A 41 2.80 3.77 -5.60
CA PHE A 41 3.44 3.85 -6.91
C PHE A 41 2.49 3.46 -8.04
N ASN A 42 2.66 4.09 -9.19
CA ASN A 42 1.89 3.76 -10.40
C ASN A 42 2.30 2.43 -11.04
N LEU A 43 3.49 1.94 -10.72
CA LEU A 43 4.09 0.73 -11.29
C LEU A 43 4.53 -0.23 -10.18
N SER A 44 4.39 -1.53 -10.44
CA SER A 44 4.92 -2.58 -9.57
C SER A 44 6.44 -2.63 -9.59
N ALA A 45 7.04 -3.36 -8.66
CA ALA A 45 8.49 -3.47 -8.57
C ALA A 45 9.13 -3.97 -9.87
N SER A 46 8.54 -4.99 -10.51
CA SER A 46 9.04 -5.51 -11.79
C SER A 46 8.93 -4.48 -12.92
N ASN A 47 7.88 -3.66 -12.93
CA ASN A 47 7.69 -2.65 -13.97
C ASN A 47 8.57 -1.42 -13.74
N LEU A 48 8.79 -1.01 -12.49
CA LEU A 48 9.77 0.02 -12.13
C LEU A 48 11.18 -0.42 -12.54
N LEU A 49 11.53 -1.69 -12.32
CA LEU A 49 12.80 -2.25 -12.79
C LEU A 49 12.96 -2.15 -14.31
N ARG A 50 11.89 -2.46 -15.06
CA ARG A 50 11.88 -2.33 -16.53
C ARG A 50 11.94 -0.87 -16.99
N ALA A 51 11.45 0.06 -16.18
CA ALA A 51 11.52 1.50 -16.40
C ALA A 51 12.88 2.10 -16.02
N GLY A 52 13.86 1.28 -15.60
CA GLY A 52 15.21 1.74 -15.27
C GLY A 52 15.38 2.19 -13.82
N ILE A 53 14.45 1.84 -12.93
CA ILE A 53 14.60 2.06 -11.48
C ILE A 53 15.15 0.79 -10.83
N GLU A 54 16.32 0.90 -10.24
CA GLU A 54 16.91 -0.19 -9.46
C GLU A 54 16.44 -0.16 -8.01
N PHE A 55 16.39 -1.34 -7.39
CA PHE A 55 16.00 -1.50 -5.99
C PHE A 55 17.25 -1.78 -5.14
N GLU A 56 17.41 -1.03 -4.06
CA GLU A 56 18.49 -1.19 -3.10
C GLU A 56 17.93 -1.28 -1.67
N LYS A 57 18.63 -2.03 -0.82
CA LYS A 57 18.36 -2.03 0.62
C LYS A 57 18.72 -0.65 1.19
N GLY A 58 17.76 -0.01 1.84
CA GLY A 58 17.93 1.24 2.59
C GLY A 58 18.40 1.03 4.03
N GLU A 59 18.45 2.13 4.78
CA GLU A 59 18.76 2.12 6.21
C GLU A 59 17.63 1.48 7.04
N ASP A 60 17.93 1.09 8.28
CA ASP A 60 16.98 0.45 9.21
C ASP A 60 16.00 1.46 9.85
N ASN A 61 15.53 2.44 9.07
CA ASN A 61 14.45 3.35 9.43
C ASN A 61 13.30 3.15 8.45
N LEU A 62 12.19 2.55 8.92
CA LEU A 62 11.04 2.14 8.09
C LEU A 62 10.49 3.24 7.17
N LEU A 63 10.60 4.51 7.58
CA LEU A 63 10.06 5.65 6.83
C LEU A 63 11.08 6.28 5.87
N ASN A 64 12.35 5.89 5.93
CA ASN A 64 13.41 6.44 5.10
C ASN A 64 13.44 5.74 3.72
N ILE A 65 12.48 6.08 2.86
CA ILE A 65 12.44 5.62 1.47
C ILE A 65 12.84 6.77 0.55
N THR A 66 13.86 6.55 -0.27
CA THR A 66 14.44 7.61 -1.11
C THR A 66 14.72 7.14 -2.53
N LEU A 67 14.59 8.04 -3.49
CA LEU A 67 15.04 7.85 -4.87
C LEU A 67 16.29 8.69 -5.08
N SER A 68 17.38 8.06 -5.53
CA SER A 68 18.61 8.78 -5.90
C SER A 68 19.27 8.11 -7.09
N ASN A 69 19.55 8.87 -8.15
CA ASN A 69 20.22 8.36 -9.37
C ASN A 69 19.58 7.07 -9.94
N GLY A 70 18.24 7.04 -10.00
CA GLY A 70 17.49 5.87 -10.46
C GLY A 70 17.47 4.69 -9.49
N LYS A 71 17.99 4.83 -8.28
CA LYS A 71 17.98 3.79 -7.24
C LYS A 71 16.96 4.13 -6.17
N LEU A 72 15.93 3.29 -6.07
CA LEU A 72 14.92 3.35 -5.04
C LEU A 72 15.40 2.52 -3.83
N ARG A 73 15.77 3.23 -2.77
CA ARG A 73 16.22 2.64 -1.51
C ARG A 73 15.05 2.43 -0.59
N ILE A 74 14.82 1.19 -0.20
CA ILE A 74 13.71 0.79 0.67
C ILE A 74 14.28 0.09 1.90
N PRO A 75 13.91 0.52 3.12
CA PRO A 75 14.28 -0.15 4.36
C PRO A 75 13.91 -1.64 4.32
N PRO A 76 14.76 -2.53 4.86
CA PRO A 76 14.44 -3.94 4.93
C PRO A 76 13.24 -4.17 5.87
N VAL A 77 12.34 -5.08 5.48
CA VAL A 77 11.27 -5.58 6.34
C VAL A 77 11.53 -7.02 6.67
N TYR A 78 11.50 -7.30 7.97
CA TYR A 78 11.62 -8.63 8.53
C TYR A 78 10.24 -9.11 8.94
N ILE A 79 9.75 -10.12 8.23
CA ILE A 79 8.42 -10.67 8.41
C ILE A 79 8.54 -11.94 9.23
N HIS A 80 8.14 -11.83 10.48
CA HIS A 80 7.94 -12.91 11.43
C HIS A 80 6.48 -13.32 11.48
N LEU A 81 6.20 -14.47 12.12
CA LEU A 81 4.85 -14.93 12.44
C LEU A 81 4.01 -13.86 13.18
N THR A 82 4.67 -12.99 13.95
CA THR A 82 4.04 -11.91 14.73
C THR A 82 4.01 -10.57 13.99
N SER A 83 4.75 -10.39 12.89
CA SER A 83 4.76 -9.13 12.15
C SER A 83 3.36 -8.76 11.66
N ASP A 84 2.55 -9.78 11.37
CA ASP A 84 1.17 -9.61 10.93
C ASP A 84 0.25 -8.99 11.98
N SER A 85 0.33 -9.46 13.23
CA SER A 85 -0.45 -8.87 14.32
C SER A 85 0.07 -7.49 14.66
N LEU A 86 1.38 -7.27 14.60
CA LEU A 86 1.99 -5.98 14.81
C LEU A 86 1.48 -4.94 13.80
N PHE A 87 1.54 -5.21 12.49
CA PHE A 87 1.06 -4.27 11.47
C PHE A 87 -0.43 -3.98 11.61
N ARG A 88 -1.27 -4.98 11.93
CA ARG A 88 -2.71 -4.74 12.17
C ARG A 88 -2.95 -3.87 13.40
N ASN A 89 -2.22 -4.09 14.48
CA ASN A 89 -2.36 -3.29 15.70
C ASN A 89 -1.89 -1.85 15.47
N LEU A 90 -0.78 -1.66 14.76
CA LEU A 90 -0.27 -0.32 14.41
C LEU A 90 -1.25 0.42 13.48
N MET A 91 -1.80 -0.26 12.47
CA MET A 91 -2.83 0.33 11.62
C MET A 91 -4.11 0.67 12.42
N ALA A 92 -4.58 -0.22 13.29
CA ALA A 92 -5.75 0.06 14.13
C ALA A 92 -5.50 1.28 15.02
N TYR A 93 -4.30 1.39 15.61
CA TYR A 93 -3.89 2.56 16.38
C TYR A 93 -3.93 3.85 15.55
N GLU A 94 -3.41 3.84 14.32
CA GLU A 94 -3.45 4.99 13.40
C GLU A 94 -4.87 5.36 12.95
N GLN A 95 -5.81 4.40 12.90
CA GLN A 95 -7.17 4.66 12.46
C GLN A 95 -8.10 5.13 13.60
N CYS A 96 -7.82 4.72 14.83
CA CYS A 96 -8.60 5.08 16.01
C CYS A 96 -8.17 6.41 16.65
N SER A 97 -7.00 6.95 16.30
CA SER A 97 -6.52 8.22 16.84
C SER A 97 -6.81 9.38 15.89
N LEU A 98 -7.49 10.42 16.40
CA LEU A 98 -7.78 11.64 15.63
C LEU A 98 -6.54 12.49 15.32
N ARG A 99 -5.40 12.21 15.98
CA ARG A 99 -4.16 13.00 15.87
C ARG A 99 -2.96 12.18 15.40
N SER A 100 -3.14 10.91 15.03
CA SER A 100 -2.04 10.08 14.56
C SER A 100 -1.66 10.38 13.12
N THR A 101 -0.36 10.36 12.85
CA THR A 101 0.21 10.32 11.52
C THR A 101 -0.02 8.95 10.88
N HIS A 102 -0.39 8.89 9.59
CA HIS A 102 -0.64 7.65 8.86
C HIS A 102 0.63 7.02 8.27
N HIS A 103 1.75 7.05 8.99
CA HIS A 103 3.05 6.65 8.46
C HIS A 103 3.14 5.15 8.16
N ILE A 104 2.65 4.30 9.06
CA ILE A 104 2.62 2.84 8.88
C ILE A 104 1.65 2.47 7.76
N THR A 105 0.45 3.07 7.76
CA THR A 105 -0.54 2.91 6.70
C THR A 105 0.05 3.29 5.34
N SER A 106 0.71 4.46 5.25
CA SER A 106 1.36 4.93 4.02
C SER A 106 2.46 3.99 3.54
N TYR A 107 3.27 3.47 4.46
CA TYR A 107 4.32 2.50 4.15
C TYR A 107 3.74 1.21 3.56
N LEU A 108 2.70 0.66 4.20
CA LEU A 108 2.05 -0.57 3.74
C LEU A 108 1.39 -0.39 2.37
N ILE A 109 0.81 0.77 2.10
CA ILE A 109 0.26 1.13 0.79
C ILE A 109 1.37 1.16 -0.27
N LEU A 110 2.52 1.79 0.01
CA LEU A 110 3.66 1.74 -0.91
C LEU A 110 4.09 0.31 -1.19
N MET A 111 4.26 -0.52 -0.16
CA MET A 111 4.65 -1.91 -0.33
C MET A 111 3.61 -2.71 -1.12
N LYS A 112 2.31 -2.45 -0.91
CA LYS A 112 1.21 -3.01 -1.70
C LYS A 112 1.31 -2.63 -3.16
N SER A 113 1.61 -1.37 -3.46
CA SER A 113 1.75 -0.91 -4.85
C SER A 113 2.93 -1.54 -5.59
N LEU A 114 4.03 -1.83 -4.87
CA LEU A 114 5.18 -2.55 -5.42
C LEU A 114 4.88 -4.03 -5.68
N ILE A 115 4.04 -4.65 -4.86
CA ILE A 115 3.78 -6.08 -4.86
C ILE A 115 2.44 -6.38 -5.54
N THR A 116 2.47 -6.54 -6.86
CA THR A 116 1.29 -6.91 -7.65
C THR A 116 1.29 -8.39 -8.06
N SER A 117 2.43 -9.07 -7.90
CA SER A 117 2.63 -10.48 -8.23
C SER A 117 3.69 -11.15 -7.36
N THR A 118 3.78 -12.48 -7.42
CA THR A 118 4.87 -13.23 -6.79
C THR A 118 6.25 -12.93 -7.36
N ARG A 119 6.33 -12.44 -8.61
CA ARG A 119 7.59 -12.00 -9.22
C ARG A 119 8.16 -10.79 -8.49
N ASP A 120 7.30 -9.86 -8.08
CA ASP A 120 7.70 -8.67 -7.32
C ASP A 120 8.23 -9.04 -5.94
N ILE A 121 7.60 -10.00 -5.26
CA ILE A 121 8.11 -10.53 -3.99
C ILE A 121 9.49 -11.14 -4.17
N ARG A 122 9.67 -12.00 -5.17
CA ARG A 122 10.98 -12.61 -5.46
C ARG A 122 12.05 -11.56 -5.75
N LEU A 123 11.71 -10.54 -6.52
CA LEU A 123 12.61 -9.42 -6.81
C LEU A 123 13.03 -8.70 -5.53
N LEU A 124 12.08 -8.27 -4.70
CA LEU A 124 12.35 -7.55 -3.46
C LEU A 124 13.09 -8.41 -2.43
N ARG A 125 12.82 -9.71 -2.38
CA ARG A 125 13.57 -10.69 -1.57
C ARG A 125 15.02 -10.81 -2.02
N ARG A 126 15.27 -10.94 -3.32
CA ARG A 126 16.64 -10.98 -3.88
C ARG A 126 17.42 -9.71 -3.58
N ARG A 127 16.73 -8.57 -3.48
CA ARG A 127 17.33 -7.27 -3.11
C ARG A 127 17.46 -7.07 -1.59
N GLY A 128 17.07 -8.05 -0.77
CA GLY A 128 17.16 -7.97 0.69
C GLY A 128 16.16 -7.00 1.34
N ILE A 129 15.18 -6.51 0.57
CA ILE A 129 14.15 -5.57 1.04
C ILE A 129 13.04 -6.33 1.79
N ILE A 130 12.67 -7.52 1.32
CA ILE A 130 11.72 -8.39 2.03
C ILE A 130 12.47 -9.62 2.56
N ASN A 131 12.41 -9.84 3.87
CA ASN A 131 13.04 -10.96 4.54
C ASN A 131 11.98 -11.77 5.29
N LEU A 132 11.63 -12.94 4.75
CA LEU A 132 10.69 -13.86 5.41
C LEU A 132 11.47 -14.76 6.39
N LEU A 133 11.22 -14.59 7.69
CA LEU A 133 11.96 -15.28 8.75
C LEU A 133 11.26 -16.55 9.26
N ASN A 134 10.19 -16.98 8.60
CA ASN A 134 9.50 -18.23 8.94
C ASN A 134 10.33 -19.45 8.46
N ARG A 135 10.63 -20.36 9.39
CA ARG A 135 11.35 -21.62 9.11
C ARG A 135 10.50 -22.59 8.28
N ASN A 136 9.19 -22.52 8.41
CA ASN A 136 8.27 -23.21 7.52
C ASN A 136 8.16 -22.36 6.26
N ARG A 137 8.68 -22.88 5.14
CA ARG A 137 8.74 -22.20 3.84
C ARG A 137 7.33 -21.90 3.31
N VAL A 138 6.69 -20.86 3.83
CA VAL A 138 5.53 -20.24 3.19
C VAL A 138 6.02 -19.82 1.81
N GLY A 139 5.41 -20.36 0.76
CA GLY A 139 5.77 -20.02 -0.60
C GLY A 139 5.44 -18.55 -0.89
N ASP A 140 6.09 -17.99 -1.92
CA ASP A 140 5.84 -16.59 -2.30
C ASP A 140 4.37 -16.34 -2.64
N GLN A 141 3.65 -17.37 -3.12
CA GLN A 141 2.25 -17.30 -3.50
C GLN A 141 1.34 -17.17 -2.28
N GLU A 142 1.52 -18.01 -1.26
CA GLU A 142 0.74 -17.93 -0.02
C GLU A 142 0.96 -16.57 0.66
N TYR A 143 2.22 -16.14 0.76
CA TYR A 143 2.56 -14.82 1.31
C TYR A 143 1.91 -13.68 0.50
N PHE A 144 1.95 -13.73 -0.84
CA PHE A 144 1.32 -12.72 -1.69
C PHE A 144 -0.18 -12.58 -1.42
N VAL A 145 -0.90 -13.70 -1.41
CA VAL A 145 -2.35 -13.73 -1.21
C VAL A 145 -2.69 -13.18 0.17
N GLU A 146 -1.97 -13.62 1.19
CA GLU A 146 -2.20 -13.20 2.56
C GLU A 146 -1.91 -11.70 2.76
N PHE A 147 -0.76 -11.22 2.27
CA PHE A 147 -0.38 -9.81 2.31
C PHE A 147 -1.40 -8.93 1.59
N LYS A 148 -1.85 -9.32 0.39
CA LYS A 148 -2.82 -8.55 -0.40
C LYS A 148 -4.18 -8.49 0.27
N ASN A 149 -4.69 -9.60 0.77
CA ASN A 149 -6.00 -9.65 1.43
C ASN A 149 -6.04 -8.81 2.70
N LYS A 150 -4.96 -8.82 3.49
CA LYS A 150 -4.85 -8.00 4.71
C LYS A 150 -4.90 -6.50 4.45
N LEU A 151 -4.38 -6.05 3.31
CA LEU A 151 -4.33 -4.62 2.98
C LEU A 151 -5.55 -4.12 2.20
N ASN A 152 -6.56 -4.96 1.95
CA ASN A 152 -7.80 -4.53 1.31
C ASN A 152 -8.81 -3.90 2.28
N THR A 153 -8.57 -4.00 3.58
CA THR A 153 -9.47 -3.47 4.63
C THR A 153 -9.06 -2.07 5.13
N VAL A 154 -8.05 -1.45 4.50
CA VAL A 154 -7.46 -0.20 4.96
C VAL A 154 -8.18 1.01 4.36
N VAL A 155 -8.62 1.93 5.22
CA VAL A 155 -9.13 3.25 4.81
C VAL A 155 -7.98 4.25 4.83
N VAL A 156 -7.66 4.83 3.68
CA VAL A 156 -6.56 5.80 3.55
C VAL A 156 -7.10 7.20 3.70
N LYS A 157 -6.72 7.88 4.79
CA LYS A 157 -7.09 9.29 5.04
C LYS A 157 -5.99 10.26 4.64
N ASP A 158 -4.73 9.84 4.81
CA ASP A 158 -3.54 10.62 4.49
C ASP A 158 -2.42 9.70 3.99
N PHE A 159 -1.50 10.23 3.18
CA PHE A 159 -0.41 9.48 2.56
C PHE A 159 0.91 10.25 2.56
N CYS A 160 1.86 9.78 3.35
CA CYS A 160 3.11 10.49 3.63
C CYS A 160 4.16 10.43 2.51
N PHE A 161 3.95 9.59 1.49
CA PHE A 161 4.93 9.36 0.41
C PHE A 161 4.51 9.97 -0.93
N GLY A 162 3.56 10.91 -0.95
CA GLY A 162 3.10 11.55 -2.19
C GLY A 162 4.25 12.13 -3.02
N LYS A 163 5.13 12.93 -2.39
CA LYS A 163 6.31 13.51 -3.05
C LYS A 163 7.24 12.46 -3.66
N LEU A 164 7.50 11.38 -2.94
CA LEU A 164 8.33 10.27 -3.43
C LEU A 164 7.69 9.59 -4.66
N CYS A 165 6.37 9.38 -4.64
CA CYS A 165 5.66 8.85 -5.81
C CYS A 165 5.79 9.78 -7.01
N ASP A 166 5.66 11.09 -6.81
CA ASP A 166 5.81 12.09 -7.87
C ASP A 166 7.23 12.07 -8.47
N GLU A 167 8.26 11.97 -7.62
CA GLU A 167 9.66 11.84 -8.04
C GLU A 167 9.90 10.56 -8.88
N VAL A 168 9.40 9.42 -8.41
CA VAL A 168 9.50 8.14 -9.13
C VAL A 168 8.77 8.19 -10.48
N ASN A 169 7.59 8.81 -10.51
CA ASN A 169 6.81 8.98 -11.72
C ASN A 169 7.54 9.89 -12.73
N ALA A 170 8.05 11.03 -12.27
CA ALA A 170 8.80 11.96 -13.10
C ALA A 170 10.07 11.32 -13.69
N TYR A 171 10.83 10.59 -12.87
CA TYR A 171 12.01 9.86 -13.34
C TYR A 171 11.65 8.82 -14.41
N THR A 172 10.60 8.05 -14.19
CA THR A 172 10.13 7.02 -15.14
C THR A 172 9.70 7.65 -16.47
N LEU A 173 8.95 8.76 -16.42
CA LEU A 173 8.52 9.48 -17.63
C LEU A 173 9.71 10.07 -18.39
N PHE A 174 10.70 10.60 -17.67
CA PHE A 174 11.92 11.12 -18.28
C PHE A 174 12.66 10.01 -19.06
N VAL A 175 12.94 8.87 -18.42
CA VAL A 175 13.63 7.74 -19.06
C VAL A 175 12.87 7.24 -20.29
N LEU A 176 11.55 7.05 -20.16
CA LEU A 176 10.71 6.61 -21.29
C LEU A 176 10.71 7.62 -22.45
N THR A 177 10.72 8.91 -22.15
CA THR A 177 10.76 9.97 -23.17
C THR A 177 12.08 9.93 -23.93
N VAL A 178 13.21 9.83 -23.23
CA VAL A 178 14.55 9.71 -23.85
C VAL A 178 14.61 8.49 -24.77
N ILE A 179 14.18 7.32 -24.29
CA ILE A 179 14.17 6.08 -25.08
C ILE A 179 13.28 6.22 -26.32
N ARG A 180 12.07 6.77 -26.18
CA ARG A 180 11.17 6.99 -27.32
C ARG A 180 11.78 7.90 -28.36
N THR A 181 12.34 9.04 -27.95
CA THR A 181 12.99 9.97 -28.88
C THR A 181 14.18 9.33 -29.59
N TYR A 182 14.99 8.53 -28.89
CA TYR A 182 16.14 7.84 -29.48
C TYR A 182 15.72 6.93 -30.64
N TYR A 183 14.69 6.10 -30.44
CA TYR A 183 14.18 5.19 -31.47
C TYR A 183 13.36 5.89 -32.56
N SER A 184 12.76 7.06 -32.29
CA SER A 184 12.14 7.88 -33.34
C SER A 184 13.16 8.49 -34.29
N ILE A 185 14.36 8.83 -33.79
CA ILE A 185 15.46 9.38 -34.61
C ILE A 185 16.20 8.25 -35.36
N HIS A 186 16.25 7.05 -34.79
CA HIS A 186 16.94 5.88 -35.38
C HIS A 186 15.95 4.73 -35.64
N PRO A 187 15.07 4.85 -36.66
CA PRO A 187 14.22 3.74 -37.08
C PRO A 187 15.08 2.60 -37.62
N ARG A 188 14.69 1.35 -37.28
CA ARG A 188 15.36 0.12 -37.72
C ARG A 188 15.27 -0.09 -39.21
#